data_AF-A0A9Q3WQZ4-F1
#
_entry.id   AF-A0A9Q3WQZ4-F1
#
_cell.length_a   1.000
_cell.length_b   1.000
_cell.length_c   1.000
_cell.angle_alpha   90.00
_cell.angle_beta   90.00
_cell.angle_gamma   90.00
#
_symmetry.space_group_name_H-M   'P 1'
#
loop_
_entity.id
_entity.type
_entity.pdbx_description
1 polymer ?
#
loop_
_entity_poly.entity_id
_entity_poly.type
_entity_poly.pdbx_seq_one_letter_code
_entity_poly.pdbx_strand_id
1 'polypeptide(L)'
;MAFKAELLKKKLKEEGKTRKELVADLEKQGCPRHKRTVSRWLAGDNPPKAKDLEAIARALNCKPQDFDPFFADMGLGEVSIQAPVSAASHNAYELMRWRYGVSQKQIMELAPVLFSIVAGHALRVPMQDDEVARLALENGLSNPRHQGSHLEDQASKLKKCFGIETSYPGTETSRNLFSEAIIRLSAQISNHVDTKWFVGAAAEEAPNAAGYIPDIELVEAFSGGQPQLAEAISKGRIRLSSVLQHAKEAKGGSLSIEEFAKAIQEAHEQGIEDQRKAGLKKLKAWRAFYAERHPELAAEYDDLVAKYCHEEGWYPEQYTDDDRVQSWVNPFQEDLHLNEDTLSEYQSRKASASGGGKIALVFPFEDPTYRRFEELQRHRSTLKKQFEGEWE
;
A
#
# COMPACT_ATOMS: atom_id res chain seq x y z
N MET A 1 20.58 5.16 -26.52
CA MET A 1 21.40 5.98 -27.43
C MET A 1 20.49 6.85 -28.27
N ALA A 2 20.85 8.12 -28.41
CA ALA A 2 20.03 9.23 -28.88
C ALA A 2 20.25 9.58 -30.36
N PHE A 3 19.47 10.55 -30.87
CA PHE A 3 19.60 11.31 -32.13
C PHE A 3 20.70 10.92 -33.13
N LYS A 4 20.31 10.68 -34.38
CA LYS A 4 21.19 10.33 -35.52
C LYS A 4 21.26 11.46 -36.54
N ALA A 5 22.39 12.17 -36.58
CA ALA A 5 22.62 13.29 -37.50
C ALA A 5 22.49 12.91 -38.99
N GLU A 6 22.90 11.71 -39.38
CA GLU A 6 22.78 11.22 -40.77
C GLU A 6 21.31 11.10 -41.22
N LEU A 7 20.41 10.74 -40.31
CA LEU A 7 18.98 10.67 -40.61
C LEU A 7 18.38 12.07 -40.81
N LEU A 8 18.81 13.05 -40.00
CA LEU A 8 18.41 14.45 -40.19
C LEU A 8 18.91 15.01 -41.54
N LYS A 9 20.16 14.72 -41.93
CA LYS A 9 20.69 15.11 -43.25
C LYS A 9 19.89 14.49 -44.39
N LYS A 10 19.57 13.20 -44.27
CA LYS A 10 18.76 12.48 -45.26
C LYS A 10 17.40 13.14 -45.42
N LYS A 11 16.71 13.45 -44.33
CA LYS A 11 15.40 14.12 -44.34
C LYS A 11 15.44 15.53 -44.91
N LEU A 12 16.46 16.33 -44.59
CA LEU A 12 16.65 17.64 -45.21
C LEU A 12 16.79 17.54 -46.74
N LYS A 13 17.49 16.51 -47.23
CA LYS A 13 17.64 16.26 -48.67
C LYS A 13 16.33 15.79 -49.32
N GLU A 14 15.58 14.91 -48.66
CA GLU A 14 14.27 14.42 -49.12
C GLU A 14 13.26 15.57 -49.24
N GLU A 15 13.23 16.48 -48.27
CA GLU A 15 12.35 17.66 -48.26
C GLU A 15 12.88 18.83 -49.11
N GLY A 16 14.03 18.68 -49.77
CA GLY A 16 14.64 19.74 -50.59
C GLY A 16 15.06 20.99 -49.79
N LYS A 17 15.23 20.87 -48.47
CA LYS A 17 15.52 22.01 -47.57
C LYS A 17 17.00 22.13 -47.26
N THR A 18 17.49 23.36 -47.34
CA THR A 18 18.83 23.74 -46.92
C THR A 18 18.88 24.01 -45.41
N ARG A 19 20.07 23.95 -44.83
CA ARG A 19 20.33 24.38 -43.44
C ARG A 19 19.83 25.81 -43.16
N LYS A 20 19.91 26.71 -44.14
CA LYS A 20 19.49 28.11 -43.97
C LYS A 20 17.97 28.19 -43.82
N GLU A 21 17.24 27.40 -44.60
CA GLU A 21 15.78 27.31 -44.55
C GLU A 21 15.31 26.65 -43.25
N LEU A 22 15.97 25.58 -42.79
CA LEU A 22 15.66 25.00 -41.48
C LEU A 22 15.82 26.01 -40.33
N VAL A 23 16.89 26.82 -40.35
CA VAL A 23 17.07 27.89 -39.34
C VAL A 23 15.95 28.91 -39.40
N ALA A 24 15.56 29.34 -40.60
CA ALA A 24 14.47 30.30 -40.78
C ALA A 24 13.10 29.72 -40.35
N ASP A 25 12.86 28.44 -40.59
CA ASP A 25 11.62 27.77 -40.17
C ASP A 25 11.56 27.61 -38.64
N LEU A 26 12.66 27.27 -38.00
CA LEU A 26 12.76 27.22 -36.54
C LEU A 26 12.51 28.58 -35.89
N GLU A 27 13.02 29.66 -36.51
CA GLU A 27 12.76 31.03 -36.08
C GLU A 27 11.27 31.41 -36.19
N LYS A 28 10.64 31.11 -37.33
CA LYS A 28 9.18 31.31 -37.54
C LYS A 28 8.32 30.53 -36.55
N GLN A 29 8.79 29.37 -36.09
CA GLN A 29 8.10 28.52 -35.13
C GLN A 29 8.33 28.93 -33.66
N GLY A 30 8.95 30.08 -33.39
CA GLY A 30 9.22 30.55 -32.03
C GLY A 30 10.32 29.75 -31.31
N CYS A 31 11.16 29.02 -32.05
CA CYS A 31 12.30 28.27 -31.53
C CYS A 31 13.60 28.74 -32.21
N PRO A 32 14.02 30.02 -32.04
CA PRO A 32 15.16 30.56 -32.76
C PRO A 32 16.45 29.82 -32.36
N ARG A 33 17.21 29.38 -33.37
CA ARG A 33 18.48 28.69 -33.19
C ARG A 33 19.54 29.27 -34.11
N HIS A 34 20.72 29.55 -33.54
CA HIS A 34 21.82 30.10 -34.32
C HIS A 34 22.31 29.08 -35.36
N LYS A 35 22.74 29.55 -36.54
CA LYS A 35 23.24 28.71 -37.64
C LYS A 35 24.38 27.76 -37.21
N ARG A 36 25.22 28.20 -36.26
CA ARG A 36 26.30 27.38 -35.68
C ARG A 36 25.75 26.17 -34.91
N THR A 37 24.63 26.32 -34.21
CA THR A 37 23.99 25.24 -33.44
C THR A 37 23.45 24.17 -34.36
N VAL A 38 22.68 24.56 -35.39
CA VAL A 38 22.17 23.61 -36.41
C VAL A 38 23.30 22.92 -37.16
N SER A 39 24.43 23.62 -37.38
CA SER A 39 25.62 23.01 -38.00
C SER A 39 26.24 21.92 -37.14
N ARG A 40 26.27 22.11 -35.81
CA ARG A 40 26.75 21.10 -34.86
C ARG A 40 25.84 19.87 -34.87
N TRP A 41 24.52 20.06 -34.86
CA TRP A 41 23.56 18.96 -34.97
C TRP A 41 23.78 18.12 -36.23
N LEU A 42 23.99 18.78 -37.38
CA LEU A 42 24.28 18.08 -38.64
C LEU A 42 25.67 17.44 -38.63
N ALA A 43 26.64 17.94 -37.88
CA ALA A 43 27.95 17.29 -37.73
C ALA A 43 27.91 16.06 -36.81
N GLY A 44 26.83 15.86 -36.05
CA GLY A 44 26.75 14.85 -35.00
C GLY A 44 27.24 15.34 -33.63
N ASP A 45 27.64 16.61 -33.53
CA ASP A 45 28.10 17.23 -32.30
C ASP A 45 26.94 17.89 -31.54
N ASN A 46 26.93 17.75 -30.21
CA ASN A 46 26.00 18.43 -29.31
C ASN A 46 24.53 18.27 -29.76
N PRO A 47 23.95 17.06 -29.68
CA PRO A 47 22.65 16.73 -30.25
C PRO A 47 21.52 17.67 -29.77
N PRO A 48 20.50 17.89 -30.61
CA PRO A 48 19.34 18.71 -30.27
C PRO A 48 18.61 18.15 -29.03
N LYS A 49 18.05 19.05 -28.21
CA LYS A 49 17.19 18.67 -27.08
C LYS A 49 15.79 18.28 -27.58
N ALA A 50 14.96 17.68 -26.72
CA ALA A 50 13.62 17.23 -27.11
C ALA A 50 12.74 18.30 -27.77
N LYS A 51 12.69 19.51 -27.18
CA LYS A 51 12.00 20.67 -27.76
C LYS A 51 12.53 21.07 -29.16
N ASP A 52 13.82 20.88 -29.41
CA ASP A 52 14.44 21.16 -30.71
C ASP A 52 14.09 20.08 -31.72
N LEU A 53 14.07 18.81 -31.31
CA LEU A 53 13.67 17.67 -32.14
C LEU A 53 12.22 17.82 -32.63
N GLU A 54 11.30 18.25 -31.78
CA GLU A 54 9.91 18.53 -32.14
C GLU A 54 9.78 19.72 -33.10
N ALA A 55 10.57 20.78 -32.90
CA ALA A 55 10.57 21.93 -33.81
C ALA A 55 11.15 21.56 -35.19
N ILE A 56 12.21 20.73 -35.23
CA ILE A 56 12.76 20.19 -36.47
C ILE A 56 11.73 19.30 -37.17
N ALA A 57 11.05 18.41 -36.44
CA ALA A 57 10.03 17.53 -36.98
C ALA A 57 8.88 18.32 -37.62
N ARG A 58 8.37 19.36 -36.93
CA ARG A 58 7.36 20.27 -37.47
C ARG A 58 7.88 21.04 -38.70
N ALA A 59 9.12 21.52 -38.68
CA ALA A 59 9.72 22.21 -39.83
C ALA A 59 9.88 21.30 -41.05
N LEU A 60 10.12 20.01 -40.86
CA LEU A 60 10.32 19.03 -41.93
C LEU A 60 9.07 18.18 -42.22
N ASN A 61 7.93 18.54 -41.63
CA ASN A 61 6.67 17.80 -41.74
C ASN A 61 6.82 16.27 -41.55
N CYS A 62 7.60 15.89 -40.57
CA CYS A 62 7.94 14.50 -40.28
C CYS A 62 7.83 14.22 -38.78
N LYS A 63 8.21 13.02 -38.34
CA LYS A 63 8.19 12.64 -36.93
C LYS A 63 9.58 12.78 -36.30
N PRO A 64 9.72 13.14 -35.01
CA PRO A 64 11.02 13.14 -34.35
C PRO A 64 11.75 11.80 -34.44
N GLN A 65 10.99 10.68 -34.50
CA GLN A 65 11.51 9.33 -34.65
C GLN A 65 12.25 9.09 -35.97
N ASP A 66 12.00 9.92 -37.00
CA ASP A 66 12.70 9.85 -38.27
C ASP A 66 14.18 10.21 -38.16
N PHE A 67 14.59 10.92 -37.10
CA PHE A 67 16.00 11.24 -36.83
C PHE A 67 16.45 10.90 -35.41
N ASP A 68 15.55 10.54 -34.50
CA ASP A 68 15.86 9.91 -33.23
C ASP A 68 14.93 8.69 -33.02
N PRO A 69 15.31 7.48 -33.47
CA PRO A 69 14.44 6.29 -33.43
C PRO A 69 13.92 5.89 -32.04
N PHE A 70 14.50 6.44 -30.97
CA PHE A 70 14.09 6.21 -29.59
C PHE A 70 13.35 7.41 -28.98
N PHE A 71 12.97 8.40 -29.78
CA PHE A 71 12.20 9.55 -29.31
C PHE A 71 10.82 9.12 -28.85
N ALA A 72 10.55 9.27 -27.55
CA ALA A 72 9.23 9.05 -26.99
C ALA A 72 8.26 10.11 -27.55
N ASP A 73 7.10 9.68 -28.09
CA ASP A 73 6.01 10.59 -28.45
C ASP A 73 5.59 11.39 -27.21
N MET A 74 6.01 12.65 -27.11
CA MET A 74 5.92 13.50 -25.91
C MET A 74 5.12 14.79 -26.12
N GLY A 75 4.25 14.89 -27.15
CA GLY A 75 3.70 16.22 -27.46
C GLY A 75 2.39 16.42 -28.22
N LEU A 76 1.67 15.38 -28.67
CA LEU A 76 0.42 15.60 -29.42
C LEU A 76 -0.81 14.84 -28.88
N GLY A 77 -0.73 14.26 -27.68
CA GLY A 77 -1.88 13.57 -27.07
C GLY A 77 -1.68 13.13 -25.62
N GLU A 78 -0.71 13.70 -24.89
CA GLU A 78 -0.51 13.32 -23.49
C GLU A 78 -1.65 13.87 -22.63
N VAL A 79 -2.43 12.97 -22.05
CA VAL A 79 -3.45 13.29 -21.04
C VAL A 79 -2.81 13.18 -19.67
N SER A 80 -2.69 14.30 -18.95
CA SER A 80 -2.17 14.30 -17.59
C SER A 80 -3.18 13.66 -16.65
N ILE A 81 -2.82 12.49 -16.09
CA ILE A 81 -3.57 11.84 -15.02
C ILE A 81 -2.84 12.16 -13.71
N GLN A 82 -3.45 13.01 -12.88
CA GLN A 82 -2.96 13.30 -11.53
C GLN A 82 -3.95 12.71 -10.52
N ALA A 83 -3.49 11.75 -9.74
CA ALA A 83 -4.25 11.18 -8.64
C ALA A 83 -3.31 11.00 -7.44
N PRO A 84 -3.69 11.46 -6.23
CA PRO A 84 -2.98 11.07 -5.03
C PRO A 84 -3.15 9.56 -4.84
N VAL A 85 -2.04 8.87 -4.56
CA VAL A 85 -2.02 7.43 -4.28
C VAL A 85 -1.49 7.17 -2.89
N SER A 86 -1.81 6.00 -2.32
CA SER A 86 -1.31 5.62 -1.00
C SER A 86 0.21 5.40 -1.04
N ALA A 87 0.83 5.45 0.14
CA ALA A 87 2.25 5.09 0.28
C ALA A 87 2.52 3.64 -0.16
N ALA A 88 1.58 2.73 0.05
CA ALA A 88 1.67 1.34 -0.42
C ALA A 88 1.71 1.25 -1.95
N SER A 89 0.82 1.97 -2.65
CA SER A 89 0.86 2.09 -4.11
C SER A 89 2.19 2.68 -4.59
N HIS A 90 2.67 3.71 -3.91
CA HIS A 90 3.96 4.32 -4.23
C HIS A 90 5.12 3.33 -4.07
N ASN A 91 5.12 2.52 -3.01
CA ASN A 91 6.11 1.48 -2.81
C ASN A 91 6.05 0.42 -3.92
N ALA A 92 4.85 -0.02 -4.31
CA ALA A 92 4.68 -0.97 -5.39
C ALA A 92 5.30 -0.46 -6.71
N TYR A 93 5.14 0.84 -7.03
CA TYR A 93 5.81 1.46 -8.19
C TYR A 93 7.34 1.37 -8.11
N GLU A 94 7.93 1.66 -6.95
CA GLU A 94 9.39 1.56 -6.77
C GLU A 94 9.86 0.11 -6.87
N LEU A 95 9.13 -0.83 -6.28
CA LEU A 95 9.49 -2.25 -6.29
C LEU A 95 9.41 -2.84 -7.70
N MET A 96 8.39 -2.50 -8.48
CA MET A 96 8.29 -2.86 -9.89
C MET A 96 9.42 -2.24 -10.73
N ARG A 97 9.83 -1.01 -10.43
CA ARG A 97 10.99 -0.38 -11.08
C ARG A 97 12.28 -1.15 -10.81
N TRP A 98 12.52 -1.55 -9.57
CA TRP A 98 13.71 -2.34 -9.20
C TRP A 98 13.70 -3.72 -9.84
N ARG A 99 12.54 -4.41 -9.85
CA ARG A 99 12.44 -5.78 -10.38
C ARG A 99 12.46 -5.84 -11.90
N TYR A 100 11.66 -5.00 -12.55
CA TYR A 100 11.34 -5.12 -13.98
C TYR A 100 11.88 -3.97 -14.83
N GLY A 101 12.52 -2.96 -14.23
CA GLY A 101 13.06 -1.81 -14.95
C GLY A 101 11.98 -0.91 -15.58
N VAL A 102 10.73 -1.02 -15.13
CA VAL A 102 9.60 -0.25 -15.67
C VAL A 102 9.45 1.10 -14.98
N SER A 103 8.98 2.09 -15.74
CA SER A 103 8.63 3.42 -15.23
C SER A 103 7.17 3.49 -14.76
N GLN A 104 6.86 4.48 -13.92
CA GLN A 104 5.47 4.77 -13.51
C GLN A 104 4.56 5.01 -14.71
N LYS A 105 5.02 5.73 -15.76
CA LYS A 105 4.27 5.94 -17.00
C LYS A 105 3.89 4.61 -17.66
N GLN A 106 4.84 3.69 -17.82
CA GLN A 106 4.57 2.38 -18.41
C GLN A 106 3.57 1.56 -17.58
N ILE A 107 3.67 1.61 -16.25
CA ILE A 107 2.71 0.92 -15.37
C ILE A 107 1.32 1.53 -15.52
N MET A 108 1.20 2.86 -15.56
CA MET A 108 -0.07 3.57 -15.75
C MET A 108 -0.69 3.29 -17.13
N GLU A 109 0.12 3.19 -18.19
CA GLU A 109 -0.36 2.85 -19.53
C GLU A 109 -0.83 1.39 -19.62
N LEU A 110 -0.20 0.47 -18.88
CA LEU A 110 -0.60 -0.94 -18.81
C LEU A 110 -1.80 -1.18 -17.89
N ALA A 111 -2.05 -0.31 -16.92
CA ALA A 111 -3.08 -0.51 -15.90
C ALA A 111 -4.48 -0.81 -16.46
N PRO A 112 -5.00 -0.12 -17.49
CA PRO A 112 -6.32 -0.44 -18.06
C PRO A 112 -6.39 -1.84 -18.69
N VAL A 113 -5.29 -2.30 -19.30
CA VAL A 113 -5.20 -3.63 -19.91
C VAL A 113 -5.21 -4.71 -18.83
N LEU A 114 -4.35 -4.56 -17.82
CA LEU A 114 -4.28 -5.47 -16.68
C LEU A 114 -5.60 -5.51 -15.91
N PHE A 115 -6.20 -4.35 -15.66
CA PHE A 115 -7.52 -4.24 -15.02
C PHE A 115 -8.59 -4.99 -15.81
N SER A 116 -8.65 -4.83 -17.13
CA SER A 116 -9.64 -5.49 -17.98
C SER A 116 -9.50 -7.01 -17.95
N ILE A 117 -8.28 -7.52 -17.90
CA ILE A 117 -7.99 -8.96 -17.76
C ILE A 117 -8.50 -9.47 -16.42
N VAL A 118 -8.12 -8.83 -15.31
CA VAL A 118 -8.53 -9.25 -13.96
C VAL A 118 -10.05 -9.12 -13.78
N ALA A 119 -10.68 -8.05 -14.28
CA ALA A 119 -12.13 -7.89 -14.28
C ALA A 119 -12.83 -9.01 -15.07
N GLY A 120 -12.26 -9.42 -16.20
CA GLY A 120 -12.74 -10.58 -16.96
C GLY A 120 -12.66 -11.88 -16.16
N HIS A 121 -11.57 -12.11 -15.43
CA HIS A 121 -11.44 -13.26 -14.51
C HIS A 121 -12.43 -13.17 -13.33
N ALA A 122 -12.63 -11.99 -12.75
CA ALA A 122 -13.57 -11.74 -11.66
C ALA A 122 -14.99 -12.15 -12.04
N LEU A 123 -15.45 -11.78 -13.24
CA LEU A 123 -16.78 -12.15 -13.72
C LEU A 123 -16.94 -13.66 -13.99
N ARG A 124 -15.84 -14.42 -14.08
CA ARG A 124 -15.85 -15.88 -14.26
C ARG A 124 -15.76 -16.66 -12.95
N VAL A 125 -15.50 -15.99 -11.81
CA VAL A 125 -15.41 -16.63 -10.49
C VAL A 125 -16.63 -17.51 -10.18
N PRO A 126 -17.89 -17.06 -10.36
CA PRO A 126 -19.05 -17.90 -10.02
C PRO A 126 -19.13 -19.18 -10.86
N MET A 127 -18.83 -19.08 -12.16
CA MET A 127 -18.79 -20.23 -13.07
C MET A 127 -17.67 -21.21 -12.71
N GLN A 128 -16.53 -20.72 -12.24
CA GLN A 128 -15.45 -21.58 -11.73
C GLN A 128 -15.87 -22.30 -10.44
N ASP A 129 -16.59 -21.61 -9.56
CA ASP A 129 -17.08 -22.18 -8.30
C ASP A 129 -18.16 -23.24 -8.55
N ASP A 130 -19.01 -23.04 -9.55
CA ASP A 130 -19.97 -24.04 -10.03
C ASP A 130 -19.26 -25.30 -10.51
N GLU A 131 -18.18 -25.15 -11.29
CA GLU A 131 -17.43 -26.28 -11.82
C GLU A 131 -16.70 -27.04 -10.70
N VAL A 132 -16.09 -26.33 -9.76
CA VAL A 132 -15.46 -26.95 -8.58
C VAL A 132 -16.50 -27.67 -7.72
N ALA A 133 -17.69 -27.09 -7.55
CA ALA A 133 -18.78 -27.72 -6.80
C ALA A 133 -19.32 -28.98 -7.51
N ARG A 134 -19.42 -28.95 -8.84
CA ARG A 134 -19.79 -30.12 -9.65
C ARG A 134 -18.78 -31.25 -9.46
N LEU A 135 -17.48 -30.95 -9.58
CA LEU A 135 -16.40 -31.91 -9.36
C LEU A 135 -16.39 -32.45 -7.93
N ALA A 136 -16.62 -31.60 -6.92
CA ALA A 136 -16.70 -32.04 -5.53
C ALA A 136 -17.84 -33.06 -5.34
N LEU A 137 -19.02 -32.78 -5.87
CA LEU A 137 -20.17 -33.68 -5.80
C LEU A 137 -19.90 -35.02 -6.51
N GLU A 138 -19.27 -34.98 -7.68
CA GLU A 138 -18.86 -36.19 -8.44
C GLU A 138 -17.86 -37.06 -7.67
N ASN A 139 -17.08 -36.46 -6.78
CA ASN A 139 -16.13 -37.16 -5.90
C ASN A 139 -16.69 -37.46 -4.50
N GLY A 140 -17.99 -37.25 -4.27
CA GLY A 140 -18.65 -37.50 -2.98
C GLY A 140 -18.25 -36.54 -1.86
N LEU A 141 -17.68 -35.39 -2.21
CA LEU A 141 -17.30 -34.33 -1.27
C LEU A 141 -18.45 -33.32 -1.08
N SER A 142 -18.42 -32.60 0.03
CA SER A 142 -19.36 -31.52 0.31
C SER A 142 -19.21 -30.37 -0.69
N ASN A 143 -20.33 -29.71 -1.02
CA ASN A 143 -20.32 -28.51 -1.87
C ASN A 143 -19.47 -27.41 -1.21
N PRO A 144 -18.38 -26.95 -1.84
CA PRO A 144 -17.47 -25.95 -1.27
C PRO A 144 -17.98 -24.51 -1.39
N ARG A 145 -19.13 -24.28 -2.06
CA ARG A 145 -19.70 -22.93 -2.22
C ARG A 145 -20.20 -22.36 -0.90
N HIS A 146 -19.94 -21.07 -0.69
CA HIS A 146 -20.43 -20.31 0.45
C HIS A 146 -21.94 -20.04 0.34
N GLN A 147 -22.63 -19.87 1.48
CA GLN A 147 -24.01 -19.37 1.50
C GLN A 147 -24.06 -17.96 0.90
N GLY A 148 -24.82 -17.75 -0.19
CA GLY A 148 -24.91 -16.45 -0.86
C GLY A 148 -24.41 -16.40 -2.32
N SER A 149 -24.04 -17.55 -2.93
CA SER A 149 -23.52 -17.61 -4.31
C SER A 149 -24.40 -16.94 -5.38
N HIS A 150 -25.71 -16.81 -5.13
CA HIS A 150 -26.64 -16.12 -6.02
C HIS A 150 -26.28 -14.64 -6.24
N LEU A 151 -25.70 -13.95 -5.23
CA LEU A 151 -25.23 -12.57 -5.36
C LEU A 151 -24.04 -12.47 -6.30
N GLU A 152 -23.16 -13.47 -6.28
CA GLU A 152 -21.98 -13.54 -7.14
C GLU A 152 -22.39 -13.81 -8.60
N ASP A 153 -23.35 -14.73 -8.82
CA ASP A 153 -23.96 -14.98 -10.12
C ASP A 153 -24.65 -13.72 -10.68
N GLN A 154 -25.37 -13.01 -9.82
CA GLN A 154 -26.01 -11.75 -10.19
C GLN A 154 -24.97 -10.69 -10.53
N ALA A 155 -23.90 -10.55 -9.75
CA ALA A 155 -22.81 -9.61 -10.00
C ALA A 155 -22.15 -9.90 -11.36
N SER A 156 -21.90 -11.17 -11.69
CA SER A 156 -21.37 -11.57 -13.00
C SER A 156 -22.30 -11.20 -14.16
N LYS A 157 -23.60 -11.48 -14.05
CA LYS A 157 -24.61 -11.13 -15.06
C LYS A 157 -24.71 -9.62 -15.27
N LEU A 158 -24.64 -8.84 -14.18
CA LEU A 158 -24.70 -7.38 -14.20
C LEU A 158 -23.34 -6.70 -14.50
N LYS A 159 -22.28 -7.47 -14.76
CA LYS A 159 -20.91 -6.96 -15.01
C LYS A 159 -20.33 -6.14 -13.86
N LYS A 160 -20.78 -6.39 -12.63
CA LYS A 160 -20.24 -5.81 -11.40
C LYS A 160 -19.02 -6.63 -10.94
N CYS A 161 -17.84 -6.31 -11.47
CA CYS A 161 -16.62 -7.07 -11.17
C CYS A 161 -16.13 -6.97 -9.72
N PHE A 162 -16.59 -6.00 -8.93
CA PHE A 162 -16.29 -5.89 -7.50
C PHE A 162 -17.31 -6.60 -6.59
N GLY A 163 -18.30 -7.31 -7.16
CA GLY A 163 -19.36 -7.98 -6.39
C GLY A 163 -20.59 -7.10 -6.14
N ILE A 164 -21.50 -7.59 -5.29
CA ILE A 164 -22.73 -6.92 -4.85
C ILE A 164 -22.82 -7.09 -3.33
N GLU A 165 -22.90 -6.01 -2.57
CA GLU A 165 -23.05 -6.08 -1.11
C GLU A 165 -24.37 -6.75 -0.73
N THR A 166 -24.36 -7.57 0.34
CA THR A 166 -25.58 -8.19 0.85
C THR A 166 -26.33 -7.25 1.77
N SER A 167 -27.66 -7.24 1.67
CA SER A 167 -28.53 -6.56 2.62
C SER A 167 -28.70 -7.32 3.95
N TYR A 168 -28.18 -8.55 4.06
CA TYR A 168 -28.35 -9.43 5.20
C TYR A 168 -27.01 -10.03 5.68
N PRO A 169 -26.08 -9.18 6.19
CA PRO A 169 -24.79 -9.63 6.71
C PRO A 169 -24.98 -10.50 7.95
N GLY A 170 -24.89 -11.82 7.79
CA GLY A 170 -25.13 -12.81 8.85
C GLY A 170 -25.84 -14.05 8.35
N THR A 171 -26.63 -13.93 7.28
CA THR A 171 -27.27 -15.08 6.59
C THR A 171 -26.73 -15.29 5.19
N GLU A 172 -26.20 -14.24 4.57
CA GLU A 172 -25.59 -14.29 3.24
C GLU A 172 -24.16 -13.78 3.31
N THR A 173 -23.28 -14.43 2.57
CA THR A 173 -21.94 -13.93 2.32
C THR A 173 -21.92 -13.19 1.00
N SER A 174 -21.14 -12.11 0.95
CA SER A 174 -20.81 -11.42 -0.27
C SER A 174 -19.30 -11.23 -0.35
N ARG A 175 -18.74 -11.51 -1.53
CA ARG A 175 -17.30 -11.42 -1.79
C ARG A 175 -17.01 -10.41 -2.90
N ASN A 176 -15.86 -9.77 -2.79
CA ASN A 176 -15.32 -8.98 -3.87
C ASN A 176 -14.70 -9.90 -4.95
N LEU A 177 -15.39 -10.04 -6.09
CA LEU A 177 -14.97 -10.96 -7.14
C LEU A 177 -13.61 -10.60 -7.77
N PHE A 178 -13.25 -9.31 -7.76
CA PHE A 178 -11.96 -8.85 -8.25
C PHE A 178 -10.82 -9.28 -7.33
N SER A 179 -11.02 -9.16 -6.02
CA SER A 179 -10.06 -9.63 -5.00
C SER A 179 -9.89 -11.14 -5.08
N GLU A 180 -11.00 -11.88 -5.23
CA GLU A 180 -10.97 -13.35 -5.41
C GLU A 180 -10.20 -13.75 -6.69
N ALA A 181 -10.43 -13.05 -7.81
CA ALA A 181 -9.69 -13.30 -9.04
C ALA A 181 -8.18 -13.04 -8.89
N ILE A 182 -7.80 -11.98 -8.20
CA ILE A 182 -6.39 -11.69 -7.86
C ILE A 182 -5.78 -12.84 -7.07
N ILE A 183 -6.46 -13.32 -6.02
CA ILE A 183 -5.98 -14.41 -5.17
C ILE A 183 -5.79 -15.69 -6.00
N ARG A 184 -6.77 -16.06 -6.84
CA ARG A 184 -6.69 -17.24 -7.72
C ARG A 184 -5.57 -17.16 -8.73
N LEU A 185 -5.39 -16.01 -9.37
CA LEU A 185 -4.31 -15.80 -10.33
C LEU A 185 -2.96 -15.91 -9.63
N SER A 186 -2.84 -15.35 -8.43
CA SER A 186 -1.61 -15.37 -7.65
C SER A 186 -1.29 -16.77 -7.10
N ALA A 187 -2.30 -17.56 -6.74
CA ALA A 187 -2.10 -18.94 -6.29
C ALA A 187 -1.39 -19.81 -7.34
N GLN A 188 -1.63 -19.55 -8.64
CA GLN A 188 -0.98 -20.24 -9.76
C GLN A 188 0.52 -19.92 -9.90
N ILE A 189 0.98 -18.83 -9.27
CA ILE A 189 2.36 -18.34 -9.30
C ILE A 189 2.87 -18.06 -7.87
N SER A 190 2.38 -18.82 -6.89
CA SER A 190 2.67 -18.66 -5.46
C SER A 190 4.15 -18.86 -5.09
N ASN A 191 4.95 -19.41 -5.99
CA ASN A 191 6.40 -19.48 -5.88
C ASN A 191 7.14 -18.19 -6.28
N HIS A 192 6.44 -17.22 -6.88
CA HIS A 192 7.00 -15.94 -7.32
C HIS A 192 6.43 -14.74 -6.57
N VAL A 193 5.16 -14.82 -6.17
CA VAL A 193 4.47 -13.72 -5.51
C VAL A 193 3.79 -14.14 -4.22
N ASP A 194 3.70 -13.20 -3.28
CA ASP A 194 3.13 -13.45 -1.96
C ASP A 194 1.79 -12.74 -1.75
N THR A 195 0.73 -13.49 -1.49
CA THR A 195 -0.58 -12.89 -1.16
C THR A 195 -0.81 -12.71 0.33
N LYS A 196 0.13 -13.10 1.21
CA LYS A 196 -0.10 -13.09 2.66
C LYS A 196 -0.46 -11.72 3.22
N TRP A 197 0.03 -10.66 2.59
CA TRP A 197 -0.23 -9.28 3.00
C TRP A 197 -1.36 -8.63 2.23
N PHE A 198 -1.91 -9.27 1.19
CA PHE A 198 -2.93 -8.69 0.33
C PHE A 198 -4.18 -8.34 1.10
N VAL A 199 -4.48 -7.04 1.15
CA VAL A 199 -5.71 -6.53 1.74
C VAL A 199 -6.76 -6.46 0.62
N GLY A 200 -7.66 -7.44 0.60
CA GLY A 200 -8.83 -7.41 -0.28
C GLY A 200 -9.78 -6.25 0.06
N ALA A 201 -10.76 -6.02 -0.79
CA ALA A 201 -11.82 -5.05 -0.54
C ALA A 201 -13.15 -5.73 -0.20
N ALA A 202 -14.06 -4.98 0.43
CA ALA A 202 -15.45 -5.40 0.56
C ALA A 202 -16.13 -5.47 -0.82
N ALA A 203 -17.29 -6.11 -0.88
CA ALA A 203 -18.08 -6.10 -2.12
C ALA A 203 -18.45 -4.67 -2.55
N GLU A 204 -18.54 -4.45 -3.86
CA GLU A 204 -18.75 -3.13 -4.51
C GLU A 204 -17.59 -2.14 -4.40
N GLU A 205 -16.61 -2.37 -3.52
CA GLU A 205 -15.43 -1.51 -3.38
C GLU A 205 -14.29 -1.91 -4.31
N ALA A 206 -13.56 -0.92 -4.82
CA ALA A 206 -12.34 -1.18 -5.58
C ALA A 206 -11.18 -1.48 -4.60
N PRO A 207 -10.43 -2.59 -4.78
CA PRO A 207 -9.25 -2.85 -3.96
C PRO A 207 -8.19 -1.78 -4.20
N ASN A 208 -7.50 -1.41 -3.12
CA ASN A 208 -6.35 -0.52 -3.16
C ASN A 208 -5.05 -1.36 -3.14
N ALA A 209 -3.89 -0.70 -3.18
CA ALA A 209 -2.61 -1.40 -3.14
C ALA A 209 -2.08 -1.64 -1.71
N ALA A 210 -2.91 -1.51 -0.67
CA ALA A 210 -2.49 -1.83 0.69
C ALA A 210 -2.16 -3.32 0.76
N GLY A 211 -0.93 -3.62 1.18
CA GLY A 211 -0.47 -5.00 1.22
C GLY A 211 -0.33 -5.62 -0.17
N TYR A 212 -0.01 -4.80 -1.19
CA TYR A 212 0.17 -5.23 -2.57
C TYR A 212 0.96 -6.55 -2.66
N ILE A 213 0.64 -7.34 -3.68
CA ILE A 213 1.22 -8.67 -3.91
C ILE A 213 2.66 -8.50 -4.43
N PRO A 214 3.69 -8.71 -3.59
CA PRO A 214 5.06 -8.46 -3.96
C PRO A 214 5.71 -9.68 -4.61
N ASP A 215 6.79 -9.42 -5.35
CA ASP A 215 7.78 -10.45 -5.67
C ASP A 215 8.48 -10.90 -4.38
N ILE A 216 8.48 -12.21 -4.13
CA ILE A 216 9.00 -12.80 -2.89
C ILE A 216 10.49 -12.49 -2.73
N GLU A 217 11.29 -12.75 -3.77
CA GLU A 217 12.75 -12.59 -3.74
C GLU A 217 13.16 -11.14 -3.47
N LEU A 218 12.50 -10.18 -4.11
CA LEU A 218 12.83 -8.77 -3.94
C LEU A 218 12.50 -8.26 -2.54
N VAL A 219 11.32 -8.61 -2.01
CA VAL A 219 10.94 -8.17 -0.66
C VAL A 219 11.79 -8.87 0.39
N GLU A 220 12.15 -10.13 0.21
CA GLU A 220 13.10 -10.83 1.08
C GLU A 220 14.48 -10.15 1.07
N ALA A 221 14.99 -9.77 -0.11
CA ALA A 221 16.25 -9.05 -0.25
C ALA A 221 16.24 -7.68 0.45
N PHE A 222 15.14 -6.93 0.37
CA PHE A 222 15.03 -5.62 1.02
C PHE A 222 14.73 -5.70 2.52
N SER A 223 14.05 -6.74 2.97
CA SER A 223 13.74 -6.96 4.38
C SER A 223 14.83 -7.72 5.14
N GLY A 224 15.82 -8.29 4.44
CA GLY A 224 16.81 -9.17 5.05
C GLY A 224 16.18 -10.42 5.68
N GLY A 225 15.04 -10.86 5.14
CA GLY A 225 14.24 -11.98 5.68
C GLY A 225 13.43 -11.65 6.93
N GLN A 226 13.37 -10.38 7.37
CA GLN A 226 12.59 -9.99 8.55
C GLN A 226 11.09 -9.83 8.19
N PRO A 227 10.17 -10.65 8.73
CA PRO A 227 8.75 -10.63 8.34
C PRO A 227 8.06 -9.29 8.59
N GLN A 228 8.36 -8.65 9.73
CA GLN A 228 7.81 -7.36 10.14
C GLN A 228 8.21 -6.24 9.17
N LEU A 229 9.47 -6.23 8.72
CA LEU A 229 9.98 -5.27 7.75
C LEU A 229 9.36 -5.51 6.36
N ALA A 230 9.26 -6.77 5.94
CA ALA A 230 8.59 -7.14 4.69
C ALA A 230 7.13 -6.65 4.67
N GLU A 231 6.39 -6.85 5.75
CA GLU A 231 5.04 -6.35 5.91
C GLU A 231 4.97 -4.82 5.87
N ALA A 232 5.87 -4.14 6.60
CA ALA A 232 5.92 -2.68 6.63
C ALA A 232 6.18 -2.07 5.24
N ILE A 233 7.00 -2.72 4.41
CA ILE A 233 7.23 -2.35 3.02
C ILE A 233 5.94 -2.54 2.20
N SER A 234 5.33 -3.73 2.26
CA SER A 234 4.12 -4.08 1.49
C SER A 234 2.90 -3.25 1.84
N LYS A 235 2.70 -2.93 3.13
CA LYS A 235 1.61 -2.07 3.63
C LYS A 235 1.89 -0.57 3.47
N GLY A 236 3.08 -0.17 3.01
CA GLY A 236 3.40 1.24 2.75
C GLY A 236 3.75 2.05 4.00
N ARG A 237 4.11 1.40 5.11
CA ARG A 237 4.46 2.08 6.38
C ARG A 237 5.82 2.77 6.31
N ILE A 238 6.73 2.21 5.51
CA ILE A 238 8.01 2.82 5.18
C ILE A 238 7.92 3.33 3.75
N ARG A 239 8.08 4.63 3.55
CA ARG A 239 8.04 5.22 2.21
C ARG A 239 9.38 5.01 1.50
N LEU A 240 9.43 4.02 0.61
CA LEU A 240 10.67 3.63 -0.08
C LEU A 240 11.32 4.77 -0.86
N SER A 241 10.52 5.65 -1.47
CA SER A 241 11.05 6.80 -2.22
C SER A 241 11.80 7.81 -1.35
N SER A 242 11.31 8.06 -0.14
CA SER A 242 11.98 8.94 0.83
C SER A 242 13.28 8.32 1.32
N VAL A 243 13.27 7.02 1.66
CA VAL A 243 14.48 6.28 2.07
C VAL A 243 15.51 6.30 0.94
N LEU A 244 15.07 6.02 -0.29
CA LEU A 244 15.93 6.00 -1.47
C LEU A 244 16.57 7.37 -1.72
N GLN A 245 15.80 8.44 -1.57
CA GLN A 245 16.31 9.81 -1.75
C GLN A 245 17.39 10.13 -0.71
N HIS A 246 17.10 9.95 0.58
CA HIS A 246 18.06 10.23 1.64
C HIS A 246 19.34 9.39 1.50
N ALA A 247 19.21 8.11 1.18
CA ALA A 247 20.36 7.24 1.00
C ALA A 247 21.21 7.64 -0.22
N LYS A 248 20.60 8.10 -1.31
CA LYS A 248 21.33 8.63 -2.48
C LYS A 248 22.05 9.93 -2.18
N GLU A 249 21.41 10.83 -1.44
CA GLU A 249 22.01 12.09 -1.01
C GLU A 249 23.21 11.87 -0.08
N ALA A 250 23.09 10.93 0.86
CA ALA A 250 24.19 10.57 1.77
C ALA A 250 25.40 9.94 1.05
N LYS A 251 25.15 9.12 0.01
CA LYS A 251 26.21 8.40 -0.71
C LYS A 251 26.77 9.17 -1.92
N GLY A 252 25.99 10.08 -2.51
CA GLY A 252 26.38 10.83 -3.71
C GLY A 252 26.30 10.03 -5.02
N GLY A 253 25.40 9.03 -5.12
CA GLY A 253 25.31 8.18 -6.32
C GLY A 253 24.23 7.10 -6.29
N SER A 254 24.36 6.08 -7.15
CA SER A 254 23.47 4.91 -7.16
C SER A 254 23.74 3.98 -5.97
N LEU A 255 22.68 3.34 -5.48
CA LEU A 255 22.71 2.36 -4.39
C LEU A 255 22.62 0.95 -4.97
N SER A 256 23.33 -0.01 -4.36
CA SER A 256 23.06 -1.43 -4.56
C SER A 256 21.80 -1.87 -3.80
N ILE A 257 21.36 -3.11 -4.02
CA ILE A 257 20.21 -3.69 -3.30
C ILE A 257 20.53 -3.81 -1.81
N GLU A 258 21.73 -4.25 -1.45
CA GLU A 258 22.15 -4.45 -0.06
C GLU A 258 22.23 -3.13 0.71
N GLU A 259 22.74 -2.08 0.06
CA GLU A 259 22.81 -0.75 0.67
C GLU A 259 21.43 -0.14 0.86
N PHE A 260 20.53 -0.37 -0.09
CA PHE A 260 19.16 0.11 0.03
C PHE A 260 18.40 -0.66 1.10
N ALA A 261 18.56 -1.98 1.18
CA ALA A 261 18.00 -2.82 2.24
C ALA A 261 18.45 -2.32 3.63
N LYS A 262 19.74 -2.03 3.80
CA LYS A 262 20.27 -1.46 5.04
C LYS A 262 19.63 -0.11 5.39
N ALA A 263 19.52 0.79 4.41
CA ALA A 263 18.87 2.08 4.61
C ALA A 263 17.38 1.95 4.96
N ILE A 264 16.68 0.96 4.39
CA ILE A 264 15.28 0.65 4.72
C ILE A 264 15.18 0.18 6.17
N GLN A 265 16.07 -0.70 6.62
CA GLN A 265 16.10 -1.18 8.00
C GLN A 265 16.36 -0.03 8.99
N GLU A 266 17.40 0.77 8.76
CA GLU A 266 17.72 1.94 9.60
C GLU A 266 16.54 2.93 9.65
N ALA A 267 15.89 3.20 8.52
CA ALA A 267 14.72 4.06 8.46
C ALA A 267 13.50 3.48 9.17
N HIS A 268 13.34 2.16 9.16
CA HIS A 268 12.26 1.49 9.87
C HIS A 268 12.43 1.59 11.39
N GLU A 269 13.62 1.25 11.89
CA GLU A 269 13.96 1.32 13.31
C GLU A 269 13.83 2.76 13.84
N GLN A 270 14.35 3.74 13.09
CA GLN A 270 14.20 5.15 13.45
C GLN A 270 12.73 5.60 13.41
N GLY A 271 11.96 5.16 12.41
CA GLY A 271 10.54 5.49 12.29
C GLY A 271 9.70 4.94 13.43
N ILE A 272 9.97 3.71 13.88
CA ILE A 272 9.36 3.10 15.07
C ILE A 272 9.65 3.95 16.31
N GLU A 273 10.90 4.33 16.52
CA GLU A 273 11.32 5.12 17.69
C GLU A 273 10.71 6.53 17.67
N ASP A 274 10.69 7.19 16.52
CA ASP A 274 10.10 8.53 16.36
C ASP A 274 8.59 8.52 16.60
N GLN A 275 7.89 7.52 16.06
CA GLN A 275 6.46 7.33 16.30
C GLN A 275 6.18 7.08 17.78
N ARG A 276 6.93 6.17 18.41
CA ARG A 276 6.79 5.88 19.83
C ARG A 276 7.05 7.11 20.69
N LYS A 277 8.11 7.88 20.40
CA LYS A 277 8.42 9.14 21.10
C LYS A 277 7.33 10.19 20.93
N ALA A 278 6.78 10.34 19.73
CA ALA A 278 5.66 11.24 19.48
C ALA A 278 4.40 10.79 20.24
N GLY A 279 4.12 9.48 20.23
CA GLY A 279 3.05 8.86 21.01
C GLY A 279 3.21 9.09 22.51
N LEU A 280 4.41 8.92 23.06
CA LEU A 280 4.70 9.18 24.49
C LEU A 280 4.52 10.66 24.84
N LYS A 281 4.94 11.57 23.95
CA LYS A 281 4.72 13.01 24.13
C LYS A 281 3.22 13.33 24.18
N LYS A 282 2.43 12.77 23.24
CA LYS A 282 0.97 12.95 23.20
C LYS A 282 0.30 12.32 24.42
N LEU A 283 0.72 11.13 24.82
CA LEU A 283 0.25 10.43 26.03
C LEU A 283 0.47 11.27 27.29
N LYS A 284 1.67 11.83 27.46
CA LYS A 284 1.99 12.69 28.61
C LYS A 284 1.10 13.92 28.67
N ALA A 285 0.87 14.57 27.52
CA ALA A 285 -0.03 15.71 27.43
C ALA A 285 -1.48 15.33 27.75
N TRP A 286 -1.95 14.20 27.22
CA TRP A 286 -3.28 13.65 27.51
C TRP A 286 -3.47 13.36 29.00
N ARG A 287 -2.51 12.68 29.64
CA ARG A 287 -2.59 12.38 31.08
C ARG A 287 -2.62 13.65 31.93
N ALA A 288 -1.84 14.67 31.58
CA ALA A 288 -1.89 15.97 32.24
C ALA A 288 -3.25 16.66 32.06
N PHE A 289 -3.78 16.70 30.83
CA PHE A 289 -5.10 17.25 30.51
C PHE A 289 -6.22 16.57 31.30
N TYR A 290 -6.18 15.24 31.40
CA TYR A 290 -7.17 14.46 32.13
C TYR A 290 -7.07 14.67 33.64
N ALA A 291 -5.85 14.63 34.20
CA ALA A 291 -5.62 14.82 35.64
C ALA A 291 -5.99 16.22 36.13
N GLU A 292 -5.82 17.26 35.31
CA GLU A 292 -6.26 18.62 35.64
C GLU A 292 -7.78 18.72 35.82
N ARG A 293 -8.54 17.98 35.01
CA ARG A 293 -10.02 17.98 35.02
C ARG A 293 -10.62 16.98 36.00
N HIS A 294 -9.94 15.86 36.20
CA HIS A 294 -10.42 14.72 37.00
C HIS A 294 -9.29 14.11 37.84
N PRO A 295 -8.75 14.85 38.84
CA PRO A 295 -7.56 14.42 39.59
C PRO A 295 -7.79 13.11 40.36
N GLU A 296 -8.95 12.92 40.98
CA GLU A 296 -9.27 11.71 41.74
C GLU A 296 -9.41 10.48 40.84
N LEU A 297 -10.09 10.61 39.69
CA LEU A 297 -10.24 9.52 38.72
C LEU A 297 -8.91 9.18 38.02
N ALA A 298 -8.04 10.17 37.84
CA ALA A 298 -6.71 9.95 37.28
C ALA A 298 -5.84 9.13 38.24
N ALA A 299 -5.80 9.49 39.52
CA ALA A 299 -5.08 8.74 40.54
C ALA A 299 -5.62 7.31 40.69
N GLU A 300 -6.96 7.15 40.74
CA GLU A 300 -7.58 5.82 40.79
C GLU A 300 -7.22 4.96 39.57
N TYR A 301 -7.22 5.55 38.37
CA TYR A 301 -6.84 4.84 37.15
C TYR A 301 -5.38 4.39 37.18
N ASP A 302 -4.47 5.27 37.59
CA ASP A 302 -3.03 4.96 37.68
C ASP A 302 -2.77 3.84 38.72
N ASP A 303 -3.48 3.87 39.86
CA ASP A 303 -3.42 2.81 40.88
C ASP A 303 -3.93 1.46 40.36
N LEU A 304 -5.04 1.46 39.61
CA LEU A 304 -5.59 0.25 39.00
C LEU A 304 -4.62 -0.33 37.97
N VAL A 305 -4.05 0.50 37.09
CA VAL A 305 -3.07 0.07 36.09
C VAL A 305 -1.85 -0.54 36.77
N ALA A 306 -1.28 0.14 37.77
CA ALA A 306 -0.08 -0.34 38.46
C ALA A 306 -0.27 -1.67 39.18
N LYS A 307 -1.50 -1.96 39.65
CA LYS A 307 -1.79 -3.13 40.48
C LYS A 307 -2.35 -4.31 39.71
N TYR A 308 -3.12 -4.07 38.65
CA TYR A 308 -3.92 -5.10 38.00
C TYR A 308 -3.64 -5.26 36.49
N CYS A 309 -2.92 -4.35 35.83
CA CYS A 309 -2.56 -4.54 34.42
C CYS A 309 -1.27 -5.34 34.26
N HIS A 310 -1.11 -5.97 33.09
CA HIS A 310 0.17 -6.54 32.68
C HIS A 310 1.24 -5.46 32.48
N GLU A 311 2.51 -5.87 32.51
CA GLU A 311 3.65 -4.99 32.26
C GLU A 311 3.64 -4.41 30.83
N GLU A 312 4.33 -3.28 30.65
CA GLU A 312 4.44 -2.65 29.34
C GLU A 312 5.07 -3.60 28.31
N GLY A 313 4.45 -3.72 27.14
CA GLY A 313 4.90 -4.62 26.08
C GLY A 313 4.30 -6.02 26.14
N TRP A 314 3.50 -6.33 27.17
CA TRP A 314 2.65 -7.51 27.17
C TRP A 314 1.43 -7.29 26.26
N TYR A 315 1.13 -8.27 25.41
CA TYR A 315 -0.03 -8.27 24.52
C TYR A 315 -0.72 -9.64 24.53
N PRO A 316 -2.03 -9.70 24.27
CA PRO A 316 -2.76 -10.95 24.19
C PRO A 316 -2.20 -11.89 23.11
N GLU A 317 -2.31 -13.19 23.33
CA GLU A 317 -1.80 -14.20 22.37
C GLU A 317 -2.47 -14.08 20.99
N GLN A 318 -3.76 -13.71 20.96
CA GLN A 318 -4.53 -13.53 19.74
C GLN A 318 -4.14 -12.29 18.93
N TYR A 319 -3.35 -11.36 19.48
CA TYR A 319 -2.85 -10.23 18.71
C TYR A 319 -1.93 -10.73 17.60
N THR A 320 -2.16 -10.23 16.39
CA THR A 320 -1.21 -10.40 15.30
C THR A 320 0.08 -9.64 15.60
N ASP A 321 1.18 -10.00 14.94
CA ASP A 321 2.42 -9.23 15.05
C ASP A 321 2.19 -7.74 14.70
N ASP A 322 1.25 -7.48 13.80
CA ASP A 322 0.83 -6.13 13.43
C ASP A 322 0.18 -5.38 14.59
N ASP A 323 -0.80 -5.98 15.25
CA ASP A 323 -1.49 -5.37 16.40
C ASP A 323 -0.48 -5.00 17.49
N ARG A 324 0.48 -5.90 17.78
CA ARG A 324 1.53 -5.67 18.77
C ARG A 324 2.42 -4.49 18.40
N VAL A 325 2.85 -4.41 17.14
CA VAL A 325 3.68 -3.29 16.66
C VAL A 325 2.89 -1.98 16.73
N GLN A 326 1.63 -1.95 16.29
CA GLN A 326 0.80 -0.75 16.34
C GLN A 326 0.58 -0.25 17.77
N SER A 327 0.24 -1.15 18.69
CA SER A 327 0.08 -0.82 20.10
C SER A 327 1.40 -0.36 20.73
N TRP A 328 2.54 -0.93 20.31
CA TRP A 328 3.87 -0.52 20.79
C TRP A 328 4.31 0.86 20.30
N VAL A 329 4.12 1.16 19.00
CA VAL A 329 4.55 2.45 18.42
C VAL A 329 3.60 3.59 18.78
N ASN A 330 2.38 3.30 19.21
CA ASN A 330 1.40 4.30 19.58
C ASN A 330 0.92 4.16 21.05
N PRO A 331 1.81 4.40 22.03
CA PRO A 331 1.45 4.29 23.45
C PRO A 331 0.35 5.28 23.87
N PHE A 332 0.10 6.32 23.06
CA PHE A 332 -1.05 7.20 23.27
C PHE A 332 -2.38 6.44 23.24
N GLN A 333 -2.52 5.29 22.58
CA GLN A 333 -3.77 4.51 22.66
C GLN A 333 -4.06 3.98 24.06
N GLU A 334 -3.03 3.78 24.90
CA GLU A 334 -3.15 3.15 26.22
C GLU A 334 -3.80 1.77 26.13
N ASP A 335 -3.33 0.95 25.17
CA ASP A 335 -3.76 -0.45 24.98
C ASP A 335 -3.23 -1.32 26.13
N LEU A 336 -3.90 -1.21 27.27
CA LEU A 336 -3.55 -1.86 28.53
C LEU A 336 -4.55 -2.98 28.82
N HIS A 337 -4.02 -4.13 29.22
CA HIS A 337 -4.81 -5.32 29.50
C HIS A 337 -4.71 -5.71 30.98
N LEU A 338 -5.85 -6.05 31.58
CA LEU A 338 -5.90 -6.57 32.94
C LEU A 338 -5.29 -7.97 32.99
N ASN A 339 -4.48 -8.20 34.01
CA ASN A 339 -4.01 -9.52 34.37
C ASN A 339 -5.08 -10.24 35.18
N GLU A 340 -5.75 -11.20 34.55
CA GLU A 340 -6.82 -11.98 35.17
C GLU A 340 -6.39 -12.69 36.47
N ASP A 341 -5.11 -13.02 36.62
CA ASP A 341 -4.57 -13.65 37.84
C ASP A 341 -4.60 -12.73 39.05
N THR A 342 -4.68 -11.42 38.84
CA THR A 342 -4.79 -10.41 39.90
C THR A 342 -6.24 -10.14 40.33
N LEU A 343 -7.23 -10.67 39.60
CA LEU A 343 -8.65 -10.45 39.84
C LEU A 343 -9.18 -11.43 40.90
N SER A 344 -9.10 -11.02 42.17
CA SER A 344 -9.37 -11.90 43.31
C SER A 344 -10.76 -12.55 43.33
N GLU A 345 -11.83 -11.83 42.91
CA GLU A 345 -13.19 -12.38 42.93
C GLU A 345 -13.39 -13.34 41.75
N TYR A 346 -12.86 -12.99 40.58
CA TYR A 346 -12.81 -13.89 39.43
C TYR A 346 -12.08 -15.20 39.76
N GLN A 347 -10.89 -15.14 40.35
CA GLN A 347 -10.11 -16.33 40.72
C GLN A 347 -10.84 -17.19 41.76
N SER A 348 -11.46 -16.57 42.76
CA SER A 348 -12.27 -17.29 43.77
C SER A 348 -13.47 -18.02 43.15
N ARG A 349 -14.19 -17.37 42.23
CA ARG A 349 -15.34 -17.97 41.53
C ARG A 349 -14.89 -19.09 40.58
N LYS A 350 -13.79 -18.90 39.85
CA LYS A 350 -13.17 -19.91 38.96
C LYS A 350 -12.76 -21.17 39.72
N ALA A 351 -12.14 -21.01 40.89
CA ALA A 351 -11.81 -22.12 41.78
C ALA A 351 -13.06 -22.85 42.30
N SER A 352 -14.10 -22.10 42.71
CA SER A 352 -15.35 -22.67 43.21
C SER A 352 -16.13 -23.43 42.12
N ALA A 353 -16.12 -22.92 40.89
CA ALA A 353 -16.73 -23.56 39.73
C ALA A 353 -16.04 -24.88 39.34
N SER A 354 -14.71 -24.92 39.46
CA SER A 354 -13.89 -26.10 39.11
C SER A 354 -14.05 -27.26 40.09
N GLY A 355 -14.46 -27.00 41.34
CA GLY A 355 -14.65 -28.02 42.38
C GLY A 355 -16.04 -28.69 42.42
N GLY A 356 -17.02 -28.17 41.68
CA GLY A 356 -18.44 -28.51 41.87
C GLY A 356 -19.04 -29.55 40.92
N GLY A 357 -18.27 -30.12 39.98
CA GLY A 357 -18.76 -31.14 39.01
C GLY A 357 -19.82 -30.62 38.01
N LYS A 358 -20.20 -29.35 38.07
CA LYS A 358 -21.03 -28.64 37.08
C LYS A 358 -20.17 -27.60 36.38
N ILE A 359 -20.27 -27.54 35.06
CA ILE A 359 -19.63 -26.49 34.25
C ILE A 359 -20.36 -25.17 34.56
N ALA A 360 -19.81 -24.38 35.48
CA ALA A 360 -20.23 -23.00 35.68
C ALA A 360 -19.31 -22.11 34.85
N LEU A 361 -19.90 -21.36 33.92
CA LEU A 361 -19.20 -20.33 33.17
C LEU A 361 -18.95 -19.14 34.10
N VAL A 362 -17.68 -18.82 34.33
CA VAL A 362 -17.25 -17.67 35.14
C VAL A 362 -16.48 -16.74 34.22
N PHE A 363 -16.86 -15.47 34.20
CA PHE A 363 -16.26 -14.49 33.29
C PHE A 363 -15.51 -13.39 34.06
N PRO A 364 -14.35 -12.92 33.55
CA PRO A 364 -13.57 -11.85 34.18
C PRO A 364 -14.35 -10.55 34.38
N PHE A 365 -15.27 -10.21 33.46
CA PHE A 365 -16.08 -8.99 33.54
C PHE A 365 -17.07 -8.95 34.71
N GLU A 366 -17.20 -10.03 35.45
CA GLU A 366 -17.97 -10.07 36.68
C GLU A 366 -17.20 -9.55 37.91
N ASP A 367 -15.86 -9.44 37.83
CA ASP A 367 -15.04 -8.88 38.90
C ASP A 367 -15.27 -7.36 39.01
N PRO A 368 -15.49 -6.81 40.23
CA PRO A 368 -15.67 -5.37 40.44
C PRO A 368 -14.49 -4.54 39.93
N THR A 369 -13.27 -5.06 40.04
CA THR A 369 -12.04 -4.40 39.55
C THR A 369 -12.07 -4.26 38.04
N TYR A 370 -12.47 -5.33 37.35
CA TYR A 370 -12.61 -5.33 35.90
C TYR A 370 -13.64 -4.29 35.44
N ARG A 371 -14.83 -4.29 36.07
CA ARG A 371 -15.89 -3.34 35.75
C ARG A 371 -15.44 -1.90 35.97
N ARG A 372 -14.77 -1.64 37.09
CA ARG A 372 -14.29 -0.30 37.42
C ARG A 372 -13.23 0.19 36.43
N PHE A 373 -12.32 -0.69 36.04
CA PHE A 373 -11.31 -0.41 35.01
C PHE A 373 -11.97 -0.07 33.66
N GLU A 374 -12.94 -0.86 33.19
CA GLU A 374 -13.68 -0.58 31.95
C GLU A 374 -14.46 0.74 32.03
N GLU A 375 -15.11 1.04 33.16
CA GLU A 375 -15.80 2.32 33.38
C GLU A 375 -14.85 3.51 33.20
N LEU A 376 -13.67 3.46 33.82
CA LEU A 376 -12.66 4.50 33.70
C LEU A 376 -12.09 4.59 32.28
N GLN A 377 -11.84 3.46 31.61
CA GLN A 377 -11.39 3.45 30.21
C GLN A 377 -12.43 4.10 29.28
N ARG A 378 -13.73 3.81 29.46
CA ARG A 378 -14.81 4.44 28.68
C ARG A 378 -14.92 5.94 28.95
N HIS A 379 -14.81 6.35 30.22
CA HIS A 379 -14.80 7.77 30.58
C HIS A 379 -13.61 8.50 29.94
N ARG A 380 -12.40 7.94 30.08
CA ARG A 380 -11.17 8.45 29.45
C ARG A 380 -11.30 8.54 27.94
N SER A 381 -11.81 7.50 27.28
CA SER A 381 -11.95 7.45 25.82
C SER A 381 -12.88 8.55 25.28
N THR A 382 -13.95 8.89 26.00
CA THR A 382 -14.85 9.99 25.63
C THR A 382 -14.13 11.34 25.65
N LEU A 383 -13.35 11.61 26.71
CA LEU A 383 -12.60 12.85 26.88
C LEU A 383 -11.35 12.91 25.99
N LYS A 384 -10.79 11.76 25.64
CA LYS A 384 -9.63 11.64 24.75
C LYS A 384 -9.95 12.17 23.35
N LYS A 385 -11.16 11.91 22.84
CA LYS A 385 -11.67 12.49 21.59
C LYS A 385 -11.74 14.02 21.65
N GLN A 386 -12.06 14.61 22.80
CA GLN A 386 -12.08 16.06 22.97
C GLN A 386 -10.66 16.63 22.96
N PHE A 387 -9.75 15.99 23.70
CA PHE A 387 -8.33 16.35 23.70
C PHE A 387 -7.71 16.28 22.29
N GLU A 388 -8.06 15.26 21.50
CA GLU A 388 -7.55 15.15 20.13
C GLU A 388 -7.98 16.32 19.24
N GLY A 389 -9.18 16.86 19.43
CA GLY A 389 -9.63 18.06 18.71
C GLY A 389 -8.97 19.37 19.17
N GLU A 390 -8.37 19.40 20.37
CA GLU A 390 -7.62 20.55 20.91
C GLU A 390 -6.10 20.46 20.62
N TRP A 391 -5.61 19.27 20.27
CA TRP A 391 -4.18 18.97 20.09
C TRP A 391 -3.70 19.11 18.63
N GLU A 392 -4.60 19.00 17.65
CA GLU A 392 -4.33 19.34 16.24
C GLU A 392 -4.11 20.84 16.05
#